data_AF-A0A6I4K9N8-F1
#
_entry.id   AF-A0A6I4K9N8-F1
#
_cell.length_a   1.000
_cell.length_b   1.000
_cell.length_c   1.000
_cell.angle_alpha   90.00
_cell.angle_beta   90.00
_cell.angle_gamma   90.00
#
_symmetry.space_group_name_H-M   'P 1'
#
loop_
_entity.id
_entity.type
_entity.pdbx_description
1 polymer ?
#
loop_
_entity_poly.entity_id
_entity_poly.type
_entity_poly.pdbx_seq_one_letter_code
_entity_poly.pdbx_strand_id
1 'polypeptide(L)'
;MNWAPVNMRWPEQSTAWMDQMNDAKEMAGANLLSTAQRLSSLDGLATTDPSAIGGIVKDVVANGRAALDAQFSESPKCLVVTPFQSGVGQGTGYQRFLSAPGVLQRLAEKLDDGTDAARPDGEQYALVLLFLGTNFGLLASVLSKFNALLPIADLQRAERRARNLVQLEAEKWQIPISGMQPAWSELPLQSCTVVKTATQSFNGQLAMMESYAADSSPLSDLAELAQRKAQQSVDQDEKLSALKELLSGGTDEPTMQARLIGPGDTSELRKQLLEGDNAPGHEWVQSAGVILVGSLQGLSFVRELVGL
;
A
#
# COMPACT_ATOMS: atom_id res chain seq x y z
N MET A 1 10.92 -20.71 -15.05
CA MET A 1 10.80 -19.41 -15.75
C MET A 1 12.01 -18.55 -15.45
N ASN A 2 12.45 -17.76 -16.43
CA ASN A 2 13.58 -16.83 -16.31
C ASN A 2 13.16 -15.54 -15.61
N TRP A 3 14.14 -14.73 -15.20
CA TRP A 3 13.90 -13.39 -14.68
C TRP A 3 13.26 -12.49 -15.75
N ALA A 4 12.16 -11.82 -15.40
CA ALA A 4 11.47 -10.88 -16.26
C ALA A 4 11.53 -9.47 -15.66
N PRO A 5 11.66 -8.41 -16.48
CA PRO A 5 11.51 -7.04 -15.99
C PRO A 5 10.10 -6.85 -15.45
N VAL A 6 9.97 -6.05 -14.39
CA VAL A 6 8.66 -5.73 -13.81
C VAL A 6 7.93 -4.74 -14.70
N ASN A 7 6.69 -5.07 -15.04
CA ASN A 7 5.76 -4.16 -15.69
C ASN A 7 4.60 -3.90 -14.72
N MET A 8 4.63 -2.73 -14.08
CA MET A 8 3.59 -2.35 -13.12
C MET A 8 2.28 -2.09 -13.86
N ARG A 9 1.33 -3.01 -13.73
CA ARG A 9 0.02 -2.94 -14.38
C ARG A 9 -1.12 -3.12 -13.39
N TRP A 10 -2.29 -2.65 -13.75
CA TRP A 10 -3.48 -2.89 -12.94
C TRP A 10 -3.82 -4.40 -12.95
N PRO A 11 -4.01 -5.04 -11.78
CA PRO A 11 -4.32 -6.47 -11.72
C PRO A 11 -5.80 -6.72 -12.04
N GLU A 12 -6.13 -6.77 -13.33
CA GLU A 12 -7.50 -6.88 -13.86
C GLU A 12 -8.23 -8.14 -13.37
N GLN A 13 -7.57 -9.30 -13.35
CA GLN A 13 -8.25 -10.55 -12.99
C GLN A 13 -8.49 -10.61 -11.48
N SER A 14 -7.49 -10.21 -10.68
CA SER A 14 -7.61 -10.16 -9.22
C SER A 14 -8.55 -9.04 -8.72
N THR A 15 -8.92 -8.08 -9.58
CA THR A 15 -9.86 -6.99 -9.26
C THR A 15 -11.17 -7.05 -10.06
N ALA A 16 -11.44 -8.11 -10.80
CA ALA A 16 -12.65 -8.24 -11.64
C ALA A 16 -13.97 -8.12 -10.84
N TRP A 17 -13.96 -8.43 -9.55
CA TRP A 17 -15.09 -8.22 -8.65
C TRP A 17 -15.44 -6.73 -8.45
N MET A 18 -14.50 -5.80 -8.67
CA MET A 18 -14.75 -4.36 -8.60
C MET A 18 -15.71 -3.91 -9.71
N ASP A 19 -15.68 -4.55 -10.87
CA ASP A 19 -16.60 -4.22 -11.95
C ASP A 19 -18.05 -4.59 -11.57
N GLN A 20 -18.23 -5.71 -10.85
CA GLN A 20 -19.55 -6.10 -10.30
C GLN A 20 -20.04 -5.13 -9.20
N MET A 21 -19.12 -4.45 -8.51
CA MET A 21 -19.48 -3.40 -7.55
C MET A 21 -19.84 -2.07 -8.22
N ASN A 22 -19.27 -1.75 -9.38
CA ASN A 22 -19.56 -0.50 -10.08
C ASN A 22 -21.05 -0.38 -10.43
N ASP A 23 -21.67 -1.46 -10.94
CA ASP A 23 -23.11 -1.46 -11.26
C ASP A 23 -23.97 -1.15 -10.03
N ALA A 24 -23.67 -1.79 -8.89
CA ALA A 24 -24.39 -1.54 -7.64
C ALA A 24 -24.10 -0.16 -7.05
N LYS A 25 -22.89 0.37 -7.27
CA LYS A 25 -22.48 1.71 -6.87
C LYS A 25 -23.22 2.77 -7.69
N GLU A 26 -23.35 2.60 -9.01
CA GLU A 26 -24.15 3.48 -9.86
C GLU A 26 -25.61 3.49 -9.43
N MET A 27 -26.18 2.31 -9.15
CA MET A 27 -27.53 2.21 -8.59
C MET A 27 -27.66 2.91 -7.23
N ALA A 28 -26.68 2.75 -6.34
CA ALA A 28 -26.68 3.44 -5.04
C ALA A 28 -26.54 4.96 -5.19
N GLY A 29 -25.70 5.44 -6.10
CA GLY A 29 -25.51 6.86 -6.42
C GLY A 29 -26.76 7.50 -7.02
N ALA A 30 -27.40 6.84 -7.98
CA ALA A 30 -28.69 7.26 -8.54
C ALA A 30 -29.79 7.32 -7.47
N ASN A 31 -29.76 6.39 -6.50
CA ASN A 31 -30.68 6.41 -5.37
C ASN A 31 -30.38 7.51 -4.36
N LEU A 32 -29.12 7.86 -4.11
CA LEU A 32 -28.77 9.01 -3.28
C LEU A 32 -29.21 10.32 -3.92
N LEU A 33 -29.01 10.50 -5.23
CA LEU A 33 -29.50 11.65 -5.99
C LEU A 33 -31.02 11.76 -5.96
N SER A 34 -31.74 10.65 -6.22
CA SER A 34 -33.20 10.63 -6.14
C SER A 34 -33.71 10.82 -4.71
N THR A 35 -32.96 10.39 -3.68
CA THR A 35 -33.31 10.61 -2.28
C THR A 35 -33.10 12.06 -1.90
N ALA A 36 -32.04 12.73 -2.37
CA ALA A 36 -31.83 14.17 -2.17
C ALA A 36 -32.93 15.00 -2.85
N GLN A 37 -33.31 14.64 -4.09
CA GLN A 37 -34.42 15.27 -4.80
C GLN A 37 -35.75 15.03 -4.08
N ARG A 38 -36.02 13.80 -3.62
CA ARG A 38 -37.21 13.48 -2.83
C ARG A 38 -37.23 14.25 -1.52
N LEU A 39 -36.11 14.33 -0.81
CA LEU A 39 -35.99 15.16 0.39
C LEU A 39 -36.36 16.61 0.10
N SER A 40 -35.79 17.19 -0.97
CA SER A 40 -36.12 18.57 -1.37
C SER A 40 -37.60 18.78 -1.71
N SER A 41 -38.28 17.74 -2.22
CA SER A 41 -39.72 17.75 -2.50
C SER A 41 -40.61 17.39 -1.30
N LEU A 42 -40.03 16.80 -0.26
CA LEU A 42 -40.69 16.37 0.99
C LEU A 42 -40.69 17.47 2.05
N ASP A 43 -40.21 18.66 1.73
CA ASP A 43 -40.37 19.88 2.53
C ASP A 43 -41.88 20.12 2.78
N GLY A 44 -42.37 19.60 3.91
CA GLY A 44 -43.76 19.70 4.39
C GLY A 44 -44.61 18.41 4.47
N LEU A 45 -44.20 17.24 3.98
CA LEU A 45 -45.07 16.05 3.86
C LEU A 45 -44.30 14.72 4.06
N ALA A 46 -43.95 14.36 5.29
CA ALA A 46 -43.03 13.23 5.55
C ALA A 46 -43.55 11.84 5.12
N THR A 47 -42.75 11.09 4.35
CA THR A 47 -42.40 9.67 4.62
C THR A 47 -41.18 9.23 3.79
N THR A 48 -40.19 8.60 4.43
CA THR A 48 -39.03 7.97 3.79
C THR A 48 -39.20 6.45 3.81
N ASP A 49 -39.22 5.81 2.64
CA ASP A 49 -39.29 4.36 2.51
C ASP A 49 -37.98 3.82 1.89
N PRO A 50 -37.07 3.22 2.68
CA PRO A 50 -35.76 2.76 2.20
C PRO A 50 -35.73 1.30 1.70
N SER A 51 -36.88 0.64 1.47
CA SER A 51 -36.96 -0.82 1.52
C SER A 51 -36.50 -1.61 0.28
N ALA A 52 -36.60 -1.09 -0.95
CA ALA A 52 -36.34 -1.89 -2.15
C ALA A 52 -34.84 -2.02 -2.51
N ILE A 53 -34.06 -0.96 -2.31
CA ILE A 53 -32.63 -0.92 -2.71
C ILE A 53 -31.74 -1.49 -1.62
N GLY A 54 -32.16 -1.38 -0.36
CA GLY A 54 -31.43 -1.93 0.79
C GLY A 54 -31.17 -3.43 0.69
N GLY A 55 -32.09 -4.19 0.07
CA GLY A 55 -31.90 -5.63 -0.19
C GLY A 55 -30.80 -5.92 -1.22
N ILE A 56 -30.91 -5.31 -2.40
CA ILE A 56 -29.97 -5.51 -3.51
C ILE A 56 -28.55 -5.03 -3.13
N VAL A 57 -28.44 -3.86 -2.50
CA VAL A 57 -27.15 -3.32 -2.06
C VAL A 57 -26.54 -4.18 -0.96
N LYS A 58 -27.34 -4.75 -0.06
CA LYS A 58 -26.83 -5.62 1.01
C LYS A 58 -26.23 -6.90 0.46
N ASP A 59 -26.86 -7.52 -0.54
CA ASP A 59 -26.34 -8.74 -1.16
C ASP A 59 -25.07 -8.46 -1.97
N VAL A 60 -25.00 -7.34 -2.70
CA VAL A 60 -23.77 -6.95 -3.41
C VAL A 60 -22.66 -6.57 -2.45
N VAL A 61 -22.94 -5.87 -1.35
CA VAL A 61 -21.95 -5.57 -0.31
C VAL A 61 -21.47 -6.84 0.38
N ALA A 62 -22.36 -7.80 0.65
CA ALA A 62 -21.99 -9.09 1.23
C ALA A 62 -21.11 -9.91 0.28
N ASN A 63 -21.49 -10.01 -0.99
CA ASN A 63 -20.71 -10.69 -2.02
C ASN A 63 -19.36 -10.01 -2.26
N GLY A 64 -19.33 -8.69 -2.25
CA GLY A 64 -18.12 -7.91 -2.42
C GLY A 64 -17.17 -8.01 -1.22
N ARG A 65 -17.70 -8.04 0.01
CA ARG A 65 -16.91 -8.35 1.21
C ARG A 65 -16.38 -9.79 1.17
N ALA A 66 -17.22 -10.75 0.78
CA ALA A 66 -16.80 -12.14 0.64
C ALA A 66 -15.74 -12.30 -0.47
N ALA A 67 -15.81 -11.54 -1.56
CA ALA A 67 -14.79 -11.53 -2.61
C ALA A 67 -13.48 -10.90 -2.15
N LEU A 68 -13.54 -9.78 -1.40
CA LEU A 68 -12.38 -9.19 -0.73
C LEU A 68 -11.74 -10.17 0.26
N ASP A 69 -12.55 -10.77 1.12
CA ASP A 69 -12.10 -11.75 2.09
C ASP A 69 -11.53 -12.98 1.39
N ALA A 70 -12.15 -13.49 0.33
CA ALA A 70 -11.61 -14.62 -0.45
C ALA A 70 -10.26 -14.28 -1.08
N GLN A 71 -10.13 -13.09 -1.69
CA GLN A 71 -8.91 -12.66 -2.36
C GLN A 71 -7.74 -12.38 -1.38
N PHE A 72 -8.04 -11.95 -0.15
CA PHE A 72 -7.04 -11.61 0.86
C PHE A 72 -6.96 -12.59 2.05
N SER A 73 -7.76 -13.66 2.05
CA SER A 73 -7.78 -14.67 3.11
C SER A 73 -6.45 -15.43 3.21
N GLU A 74 -5.84 -15.71 2.06
CA GLU A 74 -4.54 -16.34 1.96
C GLU A 74 -3.43 -15.29 1.87
N SER A 75 -3.12 -14.67 3.01
CA SER A 75 -2.01 -13.72 3.09
C SER A 75 -0.66 -14.42 2.80
N PRO A 76 0.08 -14.04 1.74
CA PRO A 76 1.38 -14.64 1.47
C PRO A 76 2.38 -14.24 2.56
N LYS A 77 3.26 -15.17 2.92
CA LYS A 77 4.37 -14.88 3.83
C LYS A 77 5.39 -14.03 3.08
N CYS A 78 5.70 -12.86 3.62
CA CYS A 78 6.63 -11.91 3.03
C CYS A 78 7.96 -11.90 3.79
N LEU A 79 9.06 -12.08 3.07
CA LEU A 79 10.40 -11.90 3.58
C LEU A 79 11.12 -10.85 2.73
N VAL A 80 11.73 -9.89 3.40
CA VAL A 80 12.46 -8.77 2.76
C VAL A 80 13.92 -8.83 3.17
N VAL A 81 14.82 -8.77 2.19
CA VAL A 81 16.27 -8.71 2.37
C VAL A 81 16.76 -7.35 1.89
N THR A 82 17.42 -6.61 2.78
CA THR A 82 17.96 -5.28 2.47
C THR A 82 19.40 -5.15 2.97
N PRO A 83 20.24 -4.33 2.31
CA PRO A 83 21.65 -4.16 2.72
C PRO A 83 21.78 -3.54 4.13
N PHE A 84 20.73 -2.90 4.62
CA PHE A 84 20.75 -2.17 5.89
C PHE A 84 20.41 -3.05 7.11
N GLN A 85 19.94 -4.27 6.89
CA GLN A 85 19.69 -5.23 7.98
C GLN A 85 21.00 -5.69 8.62
N SER A 86 20.93 -6.06 9.89
CA SER A 86 22.10 -6.55 10.63
C SER A 86 22.55 -7.90 10.09
N GLY A 87 23.85 -8.07 9.82
CA GLY A 87 24.43 -9.32 9.31
C GLY A 87 24.14 -9.63 7.83
N VAL A 88 23.33 -8.82 7.15
CA VAL A 88 22.91 -9.06 5.76
C VAL A 88 23.86 -8.37 4.77
N GLY A 89 23.96 -7.04 4.86
CA GLY A 89 24.83 -6.24 3.99
C GLY A 89 26.31 -6.38 4.32
N GLN A 90 27.14 -6.22 3.29
CA GLN A 90 28.60 -6.20 3.36
C GLN A 90 29.11 -4.76 3.48
N GLY A 91 30.29 -4.58 4.08
CA GLY A 91 30.89 -3.26 4.32
C GLY A 91 30.92 -2.85 5.79
N THR A 92 31.46 -1.66 6.06
CA THR A 92 31.66 -1.15 7.42
C THR A 92 30.82 0.09 7.69
N GLY A 93 30.35 0.25 8.93
CA GLY A 93 29.58 1.43 9.35
C GLY A 93 28.26 1.59 8.60
N TYR A 94 28.03 2.81 8.08
CA TYR A 94 26.79 3.22 7.43
C TYR A 94 26.70 2.86 5.94
N GLN A 95 27.85 2.67 5.27
CA GLN A 95 27.92 2.34 3.85
C GLN A 95 27.94 0.82 3.66
N ARG A 96 26.77 0.21 3.86
CA ARG A 96 26.56 -1.21 3.57
C ARG A 96 26.05 -1.39 2.15
N PHE A 97 26.51 -2.44 1.49
CA PHE A 97 26.10 -2.81 0.15
C PHE A 97 25.71 -4.28 0.10
N LEU A 98 24.88 -4.64 -0.87
CA LEU A 98 24.49 -6.02 -1.11
C LEU A 98 24.24 -6.18 -2.59
N SER A 99 25.10 -6.95 -3.25
CA SER A 99 24.94 -7.23 -4.68
C SER A 99 23.73 -8.12 -4.95
N ALA A 100 23.16 -8.04 -6.15
CA ALA A 100 21.98 -8.84 -6.50
C ALA A 100 22.15 -10.36 -6.29
N PRO A 101 23.28 -11.00 -6.65
CA PRO A 101 23.52 -12.41 -6.30
C PRO A 101 23.58 -12.66 -4.79
N GLY A 102 24.11 -11.69 -4.03
CA GLY A 102 24.12 -11.74 -2.57
C GLY A 102 22.72 -11.68 -1.96
N VAL A 103 21.81 -10.88 -2.54
CA VAL A 103 20.39 -10.87 -2.14
C VAL A 103 19.78 -12.27 -2.32
N LEU A 104 19.99 -12.88 -3.49
CA LEU A 104 19.46 -14.22 -3.80
C LEU A 104 20.00 -15.28 -2.85
N GLN A 105 21.30 -15.24 -2.54
CA GLN A 105 21.90 -16.13 -1.54
C GLN A 105 21.26 -15.96 -0.15
N ARG A 106 21.05 -14.72 0.30
CA ARG A 106 20.41 -14.46 1.60
C ARG A 106 18.96 -14.92 1.66
N LEU A 107 18.21 -14.73 0.57
CA LEU A 107 16.84 -15.25 0.44
C LEU A 107 16.84 -16.78 0.46
N ALA A 108 17.75 -17.42 -0.28
CA ALA A 108 17.93 -18.87 -0.33
C ALA A 108 18.31 -19.45 1.05
N GLU A 109 19.23 -18.81 1.78
CA GLU A 109 19.60 -19.19 3.14
C GLU A 109 18.41 -19.11 4.09
N LYS A 110 17.59 -18.06 3.96
CA LYS A 110 16.40 -17.88 4.82
C LYS A 110 15.27 -18.85 4.52
N LEU A 111 15.11 -19.30 3.28
CA LEU A 111 14.16 -20.37 2.96
C LEU A 111 14.52 -21.70 3.65
N ASP A 112 15.80 -21.93 3.94
CA ASP A 112 16.29 -23.14 4.60
C ASP A 112 16.48 -23.00 6.11
N ASP A 113 16.15 -21.83 6.67
CA ASP A 113 16.30 -21.54 8.10
C ASP A 113 15.26 -22.34 8.91
N GLY A 114 15.68 -23.48 9.44
CA GLY A 114 14.85 -24.33 10.31
C GLY A 114 14.64 -23.77 11.72
N THR A 115 15.25 -22.63 12.06
CA THR A 115 15.07 -22.01 13.40
C THR A 115 13.88 -21.05 13.44
N ASP A 116 13.35 -20.65 12.29
CA ASP A 116 12.22 -19.72 12.19
C ASP A 116 10.88 -20.47 12.23
N ALA A 117 10.12 -20.26 13.30
CA ALA A 117 8.78 -20.82 13.45
C ALA A 117 7.78 -20.29 12.40
N ALA A 118 8.07 -19.16 11.76
CA ALA A 118 7.25 -18.57 10.71
C ALA A 118 7.56 -19.12 9.31
N ARG A 119 8.49 -20.08 9.15
CA ARG A 119 8.84 -20.66 7.85
C ARG A 119 7.60 -21.19 7.10
N PRO A 120 7.49 -20.97 5.78
CA PRO A 120 6.46 -21.62 4.97
C PRO A 120 6.64 -23.15 4.98
N ASP A 121 5.54 -23.89 5.05
CA ASP A 121 5.54 -25.36 5.09
C ASP A 121 4.59 -25.91 4.01
N GLY A 122 4.93 -27.07 3.46
CA GLY A 122 4.22 -27.71 2.35
C GLY A 122 4.59 -27.19 0.95
N GLU A 123 3.89 -27.71 -0.06
CA GLU A 123 4.08 -27.30 -1.46
C GLU A 123 3.50 -25.89 -1.70
N GLN A 124 4.37 -24.94 -2.02
CA GLN A 124 3.98 -23.55 -2.22
C GLN A 124 4.62 -22.98 -3.49
N TYR A 125 4.12 -21.81 -3.90
CA TYR A 125 4.74 -20.97 -4.91
C TYR A 125 5.47 -19.81 -4.23
N ALA A 126 6.55 -19.34 -4.86
CA ALA A 126 7.28 -18.17 -4.42
C ALA A 126 7.39 -17.15 -5.53
N LEU A 127 6.94 -15.92 -5.27
CA LEU A 127 7.16 -14.76 -6.12
C LEU A 127 8.33 -13.96 -5.56
N VAL A 128 9.39 -13.85 -6.34
CA VAL A 128 10.62 -13.14 -5.97
C VAL A 128 10.69 -11.84 -6.75
N LEU A 129 10.97 -10.73 -6.06
CA LEU A 129 11.18 -9.41 -6.62
C LEU A 129 12.58 -8.92 -6.24
N LEU A 130 13.33 -8.44 -7.21
CA LEU A 130 14.62 -7.80 -7.02
C LEU A 130 14.54 -6.33 -7.41
N PHE A 131 15.08 -5.48 -6.55
CA PHE A 131 15.26 -4.05 -6.79
C PHE A 131 16.75 -3.79 -6.97
N LEU A 132 17.12 -3.33 -8.16
CA LEU A 132 18.50 -3.22 -8.62
C LEU A 132 18.93 -1.75 -8.65
N GLY A 133 20.08 -1.46 -8.06
CA GLY A 133 20.70 -0.14 -8.08
C GLY A 133 22.22 -0.23 -8.14
N THR A 134 22.85 0.69 -8.86
CA THR A 134 24.31 0.86 -8.85
C THR A 134 24.78 1.80 -7.74
N ASN A 135 23.87 2.64 -7.23
CA ASN A 135 24.09 3.57 -6.13
C ASN A 135 22.83 3.67 -5.24
N PHE A 136 22.94 4.32 -4.09
CA PHE A 136 21.81 4.52 -3.17
C PHE A 136 20.70 5.41 -3.72
N GLY A 137 21.02 6.34 -4.63
CA GLY A 137 20.03 7.22 -5.27
C GLY A 137 19.07 6.44 -6.18
N LEU A 138 19.62 5.57 -7.02
CA LEU A 138 18.85 4.67 -7.87
C LEU A 138 18.08 3.65 -7.05
N LEU A 139 18.69 3.06 -6.02
CA LEU A 139 17.96 2.14 -5.14
C LEU A 139 16.77 2.85 -4.46
N ALA A 140 16.95 4.08 -3.98
CA ALA A 140 15.88 4.85 -3.34
C ALA A 140 14.75 5.22 -4.33
N SER A 141 15.09 5.57 -5.58
CA SER A 141 14.07 5.91 -6.59
C SER A 141 13.26 4.69 -7.01
N VAL A 142 13.91 3.54 -7.21
CA VAL A 142 13.27 2.26 -7.53
C VAL A 142 12.34 1.83 -6.37
N LEU A 143 12.85 1.83 -5.14
CA LEU A 143 12.03 1.49 -3.96
C LEU A 143 10.84 2.46 -3.77
N SER A 144 11.02 3.75 -4.03
CA SER A 144 9.93 4.74 -3.93
C SER A 144 8.78 4.45 -4.89
N LYS A 145 9.07 3.99 -6.11
CA LYS A 145 8.02 3.65 -7.09
C LYS A 145 7.21 2.45 -6.63
N PHE A 146 7.89 1.40 -6.17
CA PHE A 146 7.23 0.20 -5.67
C PHE A 146 6.44 0.45 -4.38
N ASN A 147 7.03 1.17 -3.41
CA ASN A 147 6.39 1.50 -2.13
C ASN A 147 5.14 2.39 -2.28
N ALA A 148 5.02 3.12 -3.39
CA ALA A 148 3.82 3.90 -3.70
C ALA A 148 2.60 3.00 -4.00
N LEU A 149 2.85 1.81 -4.55
CA LEU A 149 1.80 0.82 -4.88
C LEU A 149 1.61 -0.20 -3.76
N LEU A 150 2.70 -0.76 -3.25
CA LEU A 150 2.69 -1.81 -2.23
C LEU A 150 3.63 -1.43 -1.08
N PRO A 151 3.12 -0.74 -0.05
CA PRO A 151 3.95 -0.24 1.05
C PRO A 151 4.39 -1.37 1.98
N ILE A 152 5.60 -1.90 1.78
CA ILE A 152 6.22 -2.85 2.71
C ILE A 152 7.11 -2.10 3.70
N ALA A 153 6.85 -2.25 5.00
CA ALA A 153 7.52 -1.47 6.06
C ALA A 153 9.05 -1.59 6.04
N ASP A 154 9.61 -2.76 5.70
CA ASP A 154 11.05 -2.96 5.58
C ASP A 154 11.64 -2.27 4.34
N LEU A 155 10.92 -2.29 3.21
CA LEU A 155 11.33 -1.55 2.00
C LEU A 155 11.23 -0.03 2.20
N GLN A 156 10.20 0.46 2.90
CA GLN A 156 10.09 1.89 3.24
C GLN A 156 11.23 2.33 4.17
N ARG A 157 11.63 1.48 5.12
CA ARG A 157 12.80 1.73 5.96
C ARG A 157 14.09 1.77 5.13
N ALA A 158 14.24 0.85 4.17
CA ALA A 158 15.39 0.85 3.27
C ALA A 158 15.41 2.08 2.34
N GLU A 159 14.26 2.50 1.81
CA GLU A 159 14.12 3.71 0.99
C GLU A 159 14.55 4.96 1.77
N ARG A 160 13.98 5.17 2.98
CA ARG A 160 14.32 6.31 3.84
C ARG A 160 15.81 6.33 4.16
N ARG A 161 16.39 5.16 4.43
CA ARG A 161 17.81 5.04 4.75
C ARG A 161 18.70 5.32 3.54
N ALA A 162 18.37 4.80 2.38
CA ALA A 162 19.09 5.08 1.14
C ALA A 162 19.02 6.58 0.79
N ARG A 163 17.84 7.22 0.90
CA ARG A 163 17.67 8.66 0.67
C ARG A 163 18.49 9.50 1.65
N ASN A 164 18.50 9.12 2.94
CA ASN A 164 19.29 9.79 3.96
C ASN A 164 20.80 9.68 3.66
N LEU A 165 21.30 8.52 3.24
CA LEU A 165 22.71 8.36 2.86
C LEU A 165 23.12 9.25 1.69
N VAL A 166 22.27 9.36 0.67
CA VAL A 166 22.51 10.28 -0.47
C VAL A 166 22.56 11.73 0.01
N GLN A 167 21.65 12.12 0.91
CA GLN A 167 21.64 13.46 1.49
C GLN A 167 22.90 13.73 2.33
N LEU A 168 23.30 12.80 3.18
CA LEU A 168 24.53 12.91 3.99
C LEU A 168 25.79 13.01 3.12
N GLU A 169 25.86 12.30 2.00
CA GLU A 169 26.98 12.40 1.06
C GLU A 169 27.04 13.80 0.41
N ALA A 170 25.90 14.41 0.10
CA ALA A 170 25.82 15.77 -0.43
C ALA A 170 26.13 16.84 0.63
N GLU A 171 25.65 16.65 1.86
CA GLU A 171 25.80 17.61 2.97
C GLU A 171 27.17 17.51 3.67
N LYS A 172 27.96 16.45 3.43
CA LYS A 172 29.27 16.23 4.07
C LYS A 172 30.22 17.43 4.00
N TRP A 173 30.12 18.22 2.93
CA TRP A 173 30.97 19.39 2.68
C TRP A 173 30.35 20.70 3.17
N GLN A 174 29.13 20.66 3.68
CA GLN A 174 28.49 21.80 4.32
C GLN A 174 28.91 21.78 5.80
N ILE A 175 29.47 22.88 6.27
CA ILE A 175 29.67 23.10 7.71
C ILE A 175 28.41 23.81 8.20
N PRO A 176 27.43 23.10 8.79
CA PRO A 176 26.26 23.75 9.32
C PRO A 176 26.69 24.67 10.46
N ILE A 177 26.32 25.94 10.37
CA ILE A 177 26.45 26.87 11.49
C ILE A 177 25.38 26.47 12.50
N SER A 178 25.76 25.71 13.53
CA SER A 178 24.83 25.36 14.60
C SER A 178 24.54 26.60 15.45
N GLY A 179 23.25 26.92 15.62
CA GLY A 179 22.83 27.84 16.66
C GLY A 179 23.20 27.33 18.06
N MET A 180 23.23 28.23 19.04
CA MET A 180 23.45 27.87 20.44
C MET A 180 22.29 27.00 20.93
N GLN A 181 22.62 25.79 21.38
CA GLN A 181 21.65 24.85 21.95
C GLN A 181 21.47 25.11 23.45
N PRO A 182 20.29 24.89 24.04
CA PRO A 182 19.06 24.38 23.41
C PRO A 182 18.35 25.44 22.55
N ALA A 183 17.82 25.01 21.41
CA ALA A 183 17.01 25.87 20.56
C ALA A 183 15.70 26.30 21.26
N TRP A 184 15.29 27.54 21.05
CA TRP A 184 13.91 27.95 21.35
C TRP A 184 12.96 27.09 20.53
N SER A 185 11.96 26.51 21.18
CA SER A 185 10.88 25.77 20.52
C SER A 185 9.55 26.38 20.94
N GLU A 186 8.57 26.34 20.03
CA GLU A 186 7.21 26.69 20.37
C GLU A 186 6.67 25.65 21.35
N LEU A 187 6.12 26.12 22.48
CA LEU A 187 5.42 25.24 23.40
C LEU A 187 4.07 24.87 22.77
N PRO A 188 3.80 23.59 22.43
CA PRO A 188 2.54 23.21 21.83
C PRO A 188 1.45 23.20 22.89
N LEU A 189 0.91 24.39 23.19
CA LEU A 189 -0.12 24.60 24.23
C LEU A 189 -1.35 23.71 24.03
N GLN A 190 -1.67 23.35 22.78
CA GLN A 190 -2.77 22.45 22.42
C GLN A 190 -2.58 21.02 22.98
N SER A 191 -1.34 20.61 23.23
CA SER A 191 -1.00 19.31 23.82
C SER A 191 -1.04 19.33 25.35
N CYS A 192 -1.03 20.51 25.97
CA CYS A 192 -1.21 20.63 27.42
C CYS A 192 -2.56 20.03 27.80
N THR A 193 -2.56 19.11 28.75
CA THR A 193 -3.76 18.38 29.20
C THR A 193 -4.89 19.31 29.59
N VAL A 194 -4.56 20.43 30.25
CA VAL A 194 -5.52 21.48 30.65
C VAL A 194 -6.19 22.10 29.43
N VAL A 195 -5.41 22.57 28.45
CA VAL A 195 -5.94 23.19 27.22
C VAL A 195 -6.70 22.16 26.39
N LYS A 196 -6.18 20.95 26.23
CA LYS A 196 -6.86 19.88 25.49
C LYS A 196 -8.23 19.55 26.07
N THR A 197 -8.31 19.41 27.39
CA THR A 197 -9.58 19.10 28.08
C THR A 197 -10.55 20.28 27.99
N ALA A 198 -10.06 21.52 28.18
CA ALA A 198 -10.87 22.72 28.03
C ALA A 198 -11.40 22.90 26.59
N THR A 199 -10.55 22.71 25.58
CA THR A 199 -10.93 22.76 24.16
C THR A 199 -11.94 21.67 23.82
N GLN A 200 -11.78 20.45 24.34
CA GLN A 200 -12.77 19.38 24.16
C GLN A 200 -14.12 19.74 24.78
N SER A 201 -14.14 20.30 26.00
CA SER A 201 -15.38 20.74 26.63
C SER A 201 -16.02 21.92 25.90
N PHE A 202 -15.22 22.89 25.43
CA PHE A 202 -15.73 24.04 24.69
C PHE A 202 -16.23 23.64 23.31
N ASN A 203 -15.55 22.75 22.59
CA ASN A 203 -16.03 22.24 21.31
C ASN A 203 -17.32 21.42 21.49
N GLY A 204 -17.48 20.69 22.59
CA GLY A 204 -18.75 20.02 22.91
C GLY A 204 -19.89 21.01 23.18
N GLN A 205 -19.60 22.10 23.91
CA GLN A 205 -20.58 23.17 24.15
C GLN A 205 -20.89 23.97 22.88
N LEU A 206 -19.87 24.24 22.05
CA LEU A 206 -20.04 24.87 20.74
C LEU A 206 -20.88 24.01 19.82
N ALA A 207 -20.63 22.71 19.72
CA ALA A 207 -21.46 21.81 18.91
C ALA A 207 -22.92 21.77 19.39
N MET A 208 -23.15 21.82 20.72
CA MET A 208 -24.51 21.94 21.26
C MET A 208 -25.13 23.29 20.90
N MET A 209 -24.40 24.40 21.04
CA MET A 209 -24.88 25.73 20.67
C MET A 209 -25.10 25.88 19.17
N GLU A 210 -24.24 25.32 18.33
CA GLU A 210 -24.38 25.23 16.88
C GLU A 210 -25.61 24.41 16.52
N SER A 211 -25.89 23.31 17.24
CA SER A 211 -27.13 22.54 17.06
C SER A 211 -28.39 23.32 17.45
N TYR A 212 -28.31 24.28 18.39
CA TYR A 212 -29.43 25.13 18.78
C TYR A 212 -29.56 26.40 17.92
N ALA A 213 -28.44 26.90 17.40
CA ALA A 213 -28.34 28.11 16.57
C ALA A 213 -28.44 27.79 15.07
N ALA A 214 -28.38 26.51 14.70
CA ALA A 214 -28.77 26.06 13.39
C ALA A 214 -30.27 26.29 13.22
N ASP A 215 -30.63 27.46 12.68
CA ASP A 215 -31.89 27.71 11.98
C ASP A 215 -31.96 26.86 10.69
N SER A 216 -31.44 25.63 10.73
CA SER A 216 -31.50 24.66 9.65
C SER A 216 -32.59 23.64 9.98
N SER A 217 -33.36 23.28 8.97
CA SER A 217 -34.30 22.19 9.11
C SER A 217 -33.53 20.87 9.16
N PRO A 218 -34.00 19.85 9.91
CA PRO A 218 -33.39 18.51 9.87
C PRO A 218 -33.34 17.94 8.44
N LEU A 219 -34.23 18.43 7.57
CA LEU A 219 -34.28 18.05 6.16
C LEU A 219 -33.14 18.70 5.35
N SER A 220 -32.82 19.97 5.59
CA SER A 220 -31.66 20.63 4.95
C SER A 220 -30.34 19.99 5.36
N ASP A 221 -30.18 19.60 6.63
CA ASP A 221 -28.97 18.92 7.10
C ASP A 221 -28.79 17.54 6.45
N LEU A 222 -29.89 16.79 6.26
CA LEU A 222 -29.88 15.51 5.56
C LEU A 222 -29.58 15.68 4.06
N ALA A 223 -30.06 16.77 3.44
CA ALA A 223 -29.73 17.10 2.06
C ALA A 223 -28.23 17.44 1.90
N GLU A 224 -27.66 18.24 2.80
CA GLU A 224 -26.22 18.52 2.83
C GLU A 224 -25.38 17.26 3.07
N LEU A 225 -25.81 16.38 3.97
CA LEU A 225 -25.15 15.10 4.22
C LEU A 225 -25.19 14.19 2.98
N ALA A 226 -26.33 14.13 2.28
CA ALA A 226 -26.46 13.40 1.03
C ALA A 226 -25.51 13.96 -0.05
N GLN A 227 -25.40 15.28 -0.15
CA GLN A 227 -24.46 15.95 -1.06
C GLN A 227 -23.00 15.64 -0.71
N ARG A 228 -22.62 15.69 0.57
CA ARG A 228 -21.27 15.31 1.03
C ARG A 228 -20.94 13.85 0.72
N LYS A 229 -21.89 12.94 0.87
CA LYS A 229 -21.72 11.52 0.49
C LYS A 229 -21.54 11.34 -1.02
N ALA A 230 -22.30 12.09 -1.83
CA ALA A 230 -22.14 12.08 -3.27
C ALA A 230 -20.76 12.60 -3.68
N GLN A 231 -20.30 13.71 -3.10
CA GLN A 231 -18.96 14.25 -3.35
C GLN A 231 -17.87 13.25 -2.93
N GLN A 232 -17.99 12.64 -1.76
CA GLN A 232 -17.04 11.63 -1.29
C GLN A 232 -16.95 10.43 -2.25
N SER A 233 -18.07 10.02 -2.87
CA SER A 233 -18.07 8.96 -3.89
C SER A 233 -17.28 9.37 -5.12
N VAL A 234 -17.49 10.59 -5.62
CA VAL A 234 -16.76 11.15 -6.78
C VAL A 234 -15.26 11.24 -6.48
N ASP A 235 -14.88 11.81 -5.33
CA ASP A 235 -13.48 11.92 -4.92
C ASP A 235 -12.79 10.54 -4.79
N GLN A 236 -13.54 9.49 -4.44
CA GLN A 236 -13.03 8.11 -4.40
C GLN A 236 -12.85 7.53 -5.80
N ASP A 237 -13.78 7.80 -6.72
CA ASP A 237 -13.68 7.38 -8.12
C ASP A 237 -12.51 8.04 -8.83
N GLU A 238 -12.30 9.34 -8.62
CA GLU A 238 -11.15 10.07 -9.17
C GLU A 238 -9.82 9.49 -8.67
N LYS A 239 -9.75 9.06 -7.41
CA LYS A 239 -8.55 8.40 -6.88
C LYS A 239 -8.32 7.03 -7.54
N LEU A 240 -9.38 6.26 -7.74
CA LEU A 240 -9.28 4.95 -8.40
C LEU A 240 -8.92 5.09 -9.88
N SER A 241 -9.51 6.05 -10.60
CA SER A 241 -9.18 6.31 -12.00
C SER A 241 -7.74 6.81 -12.15
N ALA A 242 -7.28 7.73 -11.29
CA ALA A 242 -5.90 8.20 -11.31
C ALA A 242 -4.89 7.06 -11.06
N LEU A 243 -5.21 6.11 -10.18
CA LEU A 243 -4.39 4.92 -9.96
C LEU A 243 -4.37 3.98 -11.18
N LYS A 244 -5.53 3.76 -11.82
CA LYS A 244 -5.63 2.97 -13.06
C LYS A 244 -4.85 3.63 -14.20
N GLU A 245 -4.95 4.94 -14.36
CA GLU A 245 -4.21 5.70 -15.37
C GLU A 245 -2.70 5.61 -15.15
N LEU A 246 -2.23 5.77 -13.90
CA LEU A 246 -0.82 5.62 -13.55
C LEU A 246 -0.25 4.24 -13.92
N LEU A 247 -1.07 3.19 -13.79
CA LEU A 247 -0.70 1.80 -14.10
C LEU A 247 -0.97 1.38 -15.56
N SER A 248 -1.73 2.17 -16.32
CA SER A 248 -2.08 1.87 -17.71
C SER A 248 -0.91 2.06 -18.70
N GLY A 249 0.09 2.85 -18.32
CA GLY A 249 1.27 3.16 -19.12
C GLY A 249 2.46 2.22 -18.91
N GLY A 250 2.25 1.04 -18.30
CA GLY A 250 3.26 0.09 -17.83
C GLY A 250 4.53 0.05 -18.67
N THR A 251 5.56 0.77 -18.22
CA THR A 251 6.89 0.75 -18.80
C THR A 251 7.70 -0.36 -18.15
N ASP A 252 8.37 -1.17 -18.96
CA ASP A 252 9.29 -2.18 -18.44
C ASP A 252 10.38 -1.47 -17.63
N GLU A 253 10.44 -1.73 -16.33
CA GLU A 253 11.50 -1.19 -15.47
C GLU A 253 12.64 -2.22 -15.38
N PRO A 254 13.74 -2.04 -16.13
CA PRO A 254 14.85 -3.03 -16.12
C PRO A 254 15.55 -3.12 -14.75
N THR A 255 15.38 -2.09 -13.92
CA THR A 255 15.90 -2.01 -12.54
C THR A 255 15.05 -2.79 -11.53
N MET A 256 13.90 -3.34 -11.95
CA MET A 256 13.11 -4.26 -11.15
C MET A 256 12.95 -5.56 -11.90
N GLN A 257 13.23 -6.68 -11.24
CA GLN A 257 13.05 -7.99 -11.85
C GLN A 257 12.20 -8.90 -10.98
N ALA A 258 11.33 -9.66 -11.62
CA ALA A 258 10.45 -10.60 -10.97
C ALA A 258 10.63 -12.02 -11.50
N ARG A 259 10.37 -12.99 -10.63
CA ARG A 259 10.39 -14.40 -10.99
C ARG A 259 9.39 -15.18 -10.13
N LEU A 260 8.54 -15.95 -10.78
CA LEU A 260 7.69 -16.93 -10.13
C LEU A 260 8.38 -18.30 -10.11
N ILE A 261 8.37 -18.94 -8.95
CA ILE A 261 9.04 -20.19 -8.63
C ILE A 261 8.02 -21.15 -7.99
N GLY A 262 8.16 -22.44 -8.23
CA GLY A 262 7.26 -23.49 -7.73
C GLY A 262 6.46 -24.19 -8.83
N PRO A 263 5.59 -25.14 -8.45
CA PRO A 263 5.35 -25.58 -7.07
C PRO A 263 6.56 -26.34 -6.49
N GLY A 264 6.72 -26.32 -5.17
CA GLY A 264 7.72 -27.12 -4.45
C GLY A 264 7.80 -26.81 -2.97
N ASP A 265 8.49 -27.66 -2.21
CA ASP A 265 8.85 -27.39 -0.82
C ASP A 265 10.01 -26.37 -0.74
N THR A 266 10.21 -25.77 0.41
CA THR A 266 11.26 -24.79 0.73
C THR A 266 12.65 -25.14 0.19
N SER A 267 13.06 -26.42 0.23
CA SER A 267 14.33 -26.89 -0.32
C SER A 267 14.38 -26.88 -1.86
N GLU A 268 13.25 -27.15 -2.51
CA GLU A 268 13.10 -27.10 -3.97
C GLU A 268 12.99 -25.66 -4.45
N LEU A 269 12.22 -24.83 -3.76
CA LEU A 269 12.14 -23.39 -4.00
C LEU A 269 13.51 -22.73 -3.91
N ARG A 270 14.34 -23.14 -2.93
CA ARG A 270 15.74 -22.69 -2.81
C ARG A 270 16.58 -23.05 -4.03
N LYS A 271 16.52 -24.30 -4.50
CA LYS A 271 17.27 -24.74 -5.70
C LYS A 271 16.83 -23.94 -6.92
N GLN A 272 15.52 -23.87 -7.15
CA GLN A 272 14.96 -23.14 -8.28
C GLN A 272 15.32 -21.65 -8.22
N LEU A 273 15.39 -21.03 -7.03
CA LEU A 273 15.83 -19.65 -6.83
C LEU A 273 17.25 -19.41 -7.34
N LEU A 274 18.17 -20.33 -7.06
CA LEU A 274 19.59 -20.24 -7.43
C LEU A 274 19.88 -20.66 -8.88
N GLU A 275 19.05 -21.53 -9.47
CA GLU A 275 19.18 -22.06 -10.84
C GLU A 275 18.70 -21.09 -11.95
N GLY A 276 18.39 -19.83 -11.63
CA GLY A 276 17.82 -18.90 -12.61
C GLY A 276 18.81 -18.43 -13.67
N ASP A 277 18.60 -18.84 -14.93
CA ASP A 277 19.28 -18.26 -16.09
C ASP A 277 18.97 -16.75 -16.19
N ASN A 278 19.99 -15.94 -16.50
CA ASN A 278 19.96 -14.46 -16.58
C ASN A 278 19.64 -13.72 -15.28
N ALA A 279 20.00 -14.27 -14.11
CA ALA A 279 19.96 -13.51 -12.86
C ALA A 279 20.87 -12.25 -12.91
N PRO A 280 20.43 -11.11 -12.36
CA PRO A 280 21.26 -9.90 -12.29
C PRO A 280 22.61 -10.15 -11.61
N GLY A 281 23.68 -9.67 -12.25
CA GLY A 281 25.04 -9.89 -11.80
C GLY A 281 25.50 -8.98 -10.66
N HIS A 282 26.79 -9.06 -10.34
CA HIS A 282 27.43 -8.22 -9.32
C HIS A 282 27.58 -6.73 -9.73
N GLU A 283 27.22 -6.38 -10.97
CA GLU A 283 27.16 -5.00 -11.46
C GLU A 283 26.17 -4.14 -10.66
N TRP A 284 25.14 -4.75 -10.07
CA TRP A 284 24.15 -4.11 -9.21
C TRP A 284 24.59 -4.17 -7.74
N VAL A 285 25.50 -3.26 -7.37
CA VAL A 285 26.16 -3.23 -6.04
C VAL A 285 25.18 -2.93 -4.90
N GLN A 286 24.12 -2.17 -5.18
CA GLN A 286 23.11 -1.75 -4.20
C GLN A 286 21.75 -2.34 -4.56
N SER A 287 21.50 -3.55 -4.07
CA SER A 287 20.27 -4.29 -4.35
C SER A 287 19.49 -4.64 -3.10
N ALA A 288 18.17 -4.75 -3.24
CA ALA A 288 17.26 -5.28 -2.22
C ALA A 288 16.36 -6.34 -2.87
N GLY A 289 15.77 -7.22 -2.06
CA GLY A 289 14.88 -8.26 -2.57
C GLY A 289 13.73 -8.57 -1.64
N VAL A 290 12.66 -9.07 -2.23
CA VAL A 290 11.47 -9.56 -1.55
C VAL A 290 11.15 -10.94 -2.08
N ILE A 291 10.74 -11.82 -1.19
CA ILE A 291 10.10 -13.08 -1.57
C ILE A 291 8.75 -13.17 -0.88
N LEU A 292 7.72 -13.47 -1.66
CA LEU A 292 6.37 -13.74 -1.21
C LEU A 292 6.10 -15.23 -1.44
N VAL A 293 5.84 -15.97 -0.38
CA VAL A 293 5.58 -17.41 -0.44
C VAL A 293 4.13 -17.68 -0.03
N GLY A 294 3.42 -18.45 -0.86
CA GLY A 294 2.02 -18.77 -0.63
C GLY A 294 1.43 -19.64 -1.74
N SER A 295 0.11 -19.78 -1.74
CA SER A 295 -0.60 -20.42 -2.84
C SER A 295 -0.53 -19.56 -4.12
N LEU A 296 -0.79 -20.17 -5.27
CA LEU A 296 -0.85 -19.44 -6.53
C LEU A 296 -1.99 -18.39 -6.54
N GLN A 297 -3.08 -18.65 -5.82
CA GLN A 297 -4.21 -17.74 -5.70
C GLN A 297 -3.90 -16.55 -4.78
N GLY A 298 -3.28 -16.79 -3.61
CA GLY A 298 -2.86 -15.70 -2.71
C GLY A 298 -1.77 -14.80 -3.32
N LEU A 299 -1.01 -15.31 -4.30
CA LEU A 299 -0.01 -14.54 -5.05
C LEU A 299 -0.57 -13.87 -6.32
N SER A 300 -1.81 -14.15 -6.74
CA SER A 300 -2.33 -13.71 -8.04
C SER A 300 -2.30 -12.19 -8.19
N PHE A 301 -2.67 -11.47 -7.12
CA PHE A 301 -2.72 -10.01 -7.11
C PHE A 301 -1.33 -9.40 -7.36
N VAL A 302 -0.31 -9.83 -6.61
CA VAL A 302 1.04 -9.27 -6.76
C VAL A 302 1.69 -9.77 -8.05
N ARG A 303 1.38 -11.00 -8.49
CA ARG A 303 1.84 -11.55 -9.77
C ARG A 303 1.36 -10.69 -10.94
N GLU A 304 0.05 -10.43 -11.00
CA GLU A 304 -0.54 -9.60 -12.04
C GLU A 304 -0.02 -8.16 -11.98
N LEU A 305 0.05 -7.58 -10.78
CA LEU A 305 0.57 -6.23 -10.55
C LEU A 305 1.96 -6.03 -11.15
N VAL A 306 2.80 -7.08 -11.09
CA VAL A 306 4.21 -7.07 -11.50
C VAL A 306 4.38 -7.44 -12.98
N GLY A 307 3.31 -7.86 -13.66
CA GLY A 307 3.35 -8.19 -15.09
C GLY A 307 3.47 -9.69 -15.41
N LEU A 308 3.42 -10.56 -14.39
CA LEU A 308 3.52 -12.02 -14.53
C LEU A 308 2.15 -12.71 -14.61
#